data_AF-A0A2H6HI26-F1
#
_entry.id   AF-A0A2H6HI26-F1
#
_cell.length_a   1.000
_cell.length_b   1.000
_cell.length_c   1.000
_cell.angle_alpha   90.00
_cell.angle_beta   90.00
_cell.angle_gamma   90.00
#
_symmetry.space_group_name_H-M   'P 1'
#
loop_
_entity.id
_entity.type
_entity.pdbx_description
1 polymer ?
#
loop_
_entity_poly.entity_id
_entity_poly.type
_entity_poly.pdbx_seq_one_letter_code
_entity_poly.pdbx_strand_id
1 'polypeptide(L)'
;MSLRKLADVAGISNPYLSQIERGIRKPSAEILKSLARALSISAESLYERAGLLEGVERPTVVDAVAADHNLSEGQKQALMQIYQSFVQENQPQEEKS
;
A
#
# COMPACT_ATOMS: atom_id res chain seq x y z
N MET A 1 -1.91 -3.75 -19.53
CA MET A 1 -2.99 -4.78 -19.49
C MET A 1 -4.33 -4.06 -19.69
N SER A 2 -5.26 -4.60 -20.48
CA SER A 2 -6.60 -3.99 -20.64
C SER A 2 -7.57 -4.46 -19.56
N LEU A 3 -8.62 -3.69 -19.25
CA LEU A 3 -9.67 -4.08 -18.30
C LEU A 3 -10.34 -5.40 -18.68
N ARG A 4 -10.61 -5.60 -19.96
CA ARG A 4 -11.16 -6.86 -20.47
C ARG A 4 -10.24 -8.05 -20.15
N LYS A 5 -8.94 -7.91 -20.42
CA LYS A 5 -7.96 -8.97 -20.12
C LYS A 5 -7.83 -9.21 -18.61
N LEU A 6 -7.89 -8.15 -17.79
CA LEU A 6 -7.91 -8.28 -16.34
C LEU A 6 -9.17 -9.02 -15.85
N ALA A 7 -10.33 -8.70 -16.40
CA ALA A 7 -11.60 -9.37 -16.08
C ALA A 7 -11.51 -10.88 -16.37
N ASP A 8 -10.99 -11.23 -17.56
CA ASP A 8 -10.81 -12.62 -17.97
C ASP A 8 -9.86 -13.38 -17.03
N VAL A 9 -8.70 -12.80 -16.68
CA VAL A 9 -7.72 -13.42 -15.78
C VAL A 9 -8.24 -13.51 -14.34
N ALA A 10 -8.97 -12.49 -13.87
CA ALA A 10 -9.56 -12.47 -12.53
C ALA A 10 -10.84 -13.32 -12.41
N GLY A 11 -11.34 -13.88 -13.52
CA GLY A 11 -12.55 -14.71 -13.53
C GLY A 11 -13.83 -13.92 -13.24
N ILE A 12 -13.87 -12.64 -13.61
CA ILE A 12 -15.02 -11.75 -13.38
C ILE A 12 -15.52 -11.16 -14.71
N SER A 13 -16.78 -10.74 -14.76
CA SER A 13 -17.30 -10.13 -15.98
C SER A 13 -16.72 -8.72 -16.18
N ASN A 14 -16.38 -8.38 -17.43
CA ASN A 14 -15.89 -7.04 -17.78
C ASN A 14 -16.88 -5.92 -17.39
N PRO A 15 -18.21 -6.05 -17.59
CA PRO A 15 -19.17 -5.03 -17.11
C PRO A 15 -19.09 -4.80 -15.59
N TYR A 16 -18.90 -5.86 -14.80
CA TYR A 16 -18.78 -5.76 -13.35
C TYR A 16 -17.47 -5.09 -12.94
N LEU A 17 -16.35 -5.45 -13.57
CA LEU A 17 -15.07 -4.79 -13.33
C LEU A 17 -15.12 -3.29 -13.67
N SER A 18 -15.76 -2.89 -14.77
CA SER A 18 -15.92 -1.48 -15.10
C SER A 18 -16.78 -0.71 -14.10
N GLN A 19 -17.74 -1.35 -13.43
CA GLN A 19 -18.50 -0.71 -12.34
C GLN A 19 -17.63 -0.49 -11.10
N ILE A 20 -16.74 -1.43 -10.79
CA ILE A 20 -15.76 -1.31 -9.69
C ILE A 20 -14.78 -0.17 -9.98
N GLU A 21 -14.22 -0.11 -11.19
CA GLU A 21 -13.28 0.94 -11.60
C GLU A 21 -13.89 2.36 -11.47
N ARG A 22 -15.17 2.51 -11.82
CA ARG A 22 -15.90 3.78 -11.69
C ARG A 22 -16.37 4.10 -10.26
N GLY A 23 -16.07 3.24 -9.28
CA GLY A 23 -16.52 3.40 -7.90
C GLY A 23 -18.02 3.19 -7.68
N ILE A 24 -18.76 2.71 -8.69
CA ILE A 24 -20.21 2.46 -8.60
C ILE A 24 -20.49 1.25 -7.72
N ARG A 25 -19.59 0.27 -7.71
CA ARG A 25 -19.70 -0.96 -6.92
C ARG A 25 -18.50 -1.12 -6.02
N LYS A 26 -18.75 -1.39 -4.75
CA LYS A 26 -17.71 -1.84 -3.82
C LYS A 26 -17.43 -3.34 -4.05
N PRO A 27 -16.19 -3.72 -4.39
CA PRO A 27 -15.84 -5.13 -4.55
C PRO A 27 -15.80 -5.84 -3.18
N SER A 28 -16.12 -7.14 -3.15
CA SER A 28 -15.90 -7.97 -1.97
C SER A 28 -14.42 -8.34 -1.81
N ALA A 29 -14.04 -8.85 -0.63
CA ALA A 29 -12.69 -9.34 -0.38
C ALA A 29 -12.24 -10.40 -1.40
N GLU A 30 -13.12 -11.34 -1.76
CA GLU A 30 -12.83 -12.38 -2.76
C GLU A 30 -12.56 -11.81 -4.17
N ILE A 31 -13.27 -10.74 -4.54
CA ILE A 31 -13.05 -10.04 -5.81
C ILE A 31 -11.71 -9.31 -5.77
N LEU A 32 -11.41 -8.60 -4.69
CA LEU A 32 -10.11 -7.94 -4.49
C LEU A 32 -8.96 -8.95 -4.50
N LYS A 33 -9.10 -10.11 -3.88
CA LYS A 33 -8.12 -11.20 -3.91
C LYS A 33 -7.85 -11.71 -5.33
N SER A 34 -8.92 -11.88 -6.12
CA SER A 34 -8.81 -12.36 -7.50
C SER A 34 -8.17 -11.31 -8.41
N LEU A 35 -8.50 -10.03 -8.22
CA LEU A 35 -7.84 -8.92 -8.90
C LEU A 35 -6.36 -8.80 -8.53
N ALA A 36 -6.01 -8.93 -7.25
CA ALA A 36 -4.63 -8.90 -6.78
C ALA A 36 -3.78 -10.00 -7.42
N ARG A 37 -4.30 -11.24 -7.47
CA ARG A 37 -3.66 -12.37 -8.16
C ARG A 37 -3.46 -12.08 -9.64
N ALA A 38 -4.49 -11.59 -10.33
CA ALA A 38 -4.42 -11.26 -11.75
C ALA A 38 -3.41 -10.14 -12.06
N LEU A 39 -3.24 -9.20 -11.13
CA LEU A 39 -2.28 -8.09 -11.20
C LEU A 39 -0.88 -8.45 -10.69
N SER A 40 -0.70 -9.63 -10.07
CA SER A 40 0.54 -10.02 -9.39
C SER A 40 0.98 -9.03 -8.31
N ILE A 41 0.02 -8.51 -7.54
CA ILE A 41 0.26 -7.62 -6.39
C ILE A 41 -0.27 -8.25 -5.11
N SER A 42 0.10 -7.68 -3.95
CA SER A 42 -0.47 -8.11 -2.68
C SER A 42 -1.97 -7.79 -2.60
N ALA A 43 -2.76 -8.79 -2.15
CA ALA A 43 -4.17 -8.58 -1.81
C ALA A 43 -4.33 -7.63 -0.62
N GLU A 44 -3.36 -7.59 0.29
CA GLU A 44 -3.37 -6.69 1.44
C GLU A 44 -3.37 -5.23 1.00
N SER A 45 -2.58 -4.87 -0.01
CA SER A 45 -2.56 -3.51 -0.56
C SER A 45 -3.91 -3.07 -1.12
N LEU A 46 -4.69 -4.02 -1.68
CA LEU A 46 -6.04 -3.73 -2.16
C LEU A 46 -7.07 -3.67 -1.02
N TYR A 47 -6.93 -4.52 0.00
CA TYR A 47 -7.79 -4.49 1.17
C TYR A 47 -7.61 -3.21 1.98
N GLU A 48 -6.37 -2.74 2.16
CA GLU A 48 -6.03 -1.49 2.83
C GLU A 48 -6.70 -0.30 2.13
N ARG A 49 -6.56 -0.18 0.80
CA ARG A 49 -7.22 0.85 0.00
C ARG A 49 -8.75 0.76 0.02
N ALA A 50 -9.30 -0.44 0.20
CA ALA A 50 -10.73 -0.67 0.33
C ALA A 50 -11.26 -0.42 1.75
N GLY A 51 -10.39 -0.10 2.72
CA GLY A 51 -10.74 0.03 4.14
C GLY A 51 -11.14 -1.29 4.79
N LEU A 52 -10.76 -2.43 4.20
CA LEU A 52 -11.04 -3.77 4.70
C LEU A 52 -9.96 -4.29 5.64
N LEU A 53 -8.80 -3.63 5.67
CA LEU A 53 -7.77 -3.81 6.68
C LEU A 53 -7.77 -2.58 7.58
N GLU A 54 -8.44 -2.70 8.72
CA GLU A 54 -8.19 -1.81 9.84
C GLU A 54 -7.16 -2.49 10.75
N GLY A 55 -6.07 -1.79 11.05
CA GLY A 55 -5.23 -2.13 12.22
C GLY A 55 -4.19 -3.23 12.04
N VAL A 56 -3.50 -3.32 10.90
CA VAL A 56 -2.10 -3.75 10.99
C VAL A 56 -1.29 -2.49 11.23
N GLU A 57 -1.07 -2.14 12.50
CA GLU A 57 0.01 -1.22 12.87
C GLU A 57 1.31 -1.88 12.39
N ARG A 58 1.68 -1.59 11.14
CA ARG A 58 2.99 -1.96 10.65
C ARG A 58 3.96 -1.12 11.48
N PRO A 59 4.98 -1.74 12.08
CA PRO A 59 5.99 -0.98 12.79
C PRO A 59 6.50 0.10 11.84
N THR A 60 6.52 1.33 12.33
CA THR A 60 7.07 2.42 11.55
C THR A 60 8.53 2.09 11.24
N VAL A 61 9.12 2.77 10.25
CA VAL A 61 10.56 2.65 9.99
C VAL A 61 11.35 2.91 11.27
N VAL A 62 10.86 3.81 12.14
CA VAL A 62 11.44 4.11 13.45
C VAL A 62 11.41 2.89 14.37
N ASP A 63 10.24 2.26 14.51
CA ASP A 63 10.06 1.09 15.37
C ASP A 63 10.91 -0.10 14.91
N ALA A 64 10.98 -0.30 13.60
CA ALA A 64 11.79 -1.36 12.99
C ALA A 64 13.29 -1.17 13.24
N VAL A 65 13.80 0.06 13.08
CA VAL A 65 15.22 0.38 13.34
C VAL A 65 15.55 0.29 14.83
N ALA A 66 14.64 0.73 15.71
CA ALA A 66 14.84 0.66 17.16
C ALA A 66 14.94 -0.78 17.67
N ALA A 67 14.13 -1.69 17.12
CA ALA A 67 14.04 -3.10 17.53
C ALA A 67 15.11 -4.02 16.89
N ASP A 68 15.94 -3.53 15.95
CA ASP A 68 16.95 -4.35 15.29
C ASP A 68 18.15 -4.60 16.20
N HIS A 69 18.38 -5.87 16.53
CA HIS A 69 19.47 -6.33 17.42
C HIS A 69 20.81 -6.42 16.70
N ASN A 70 20.83 -6.35 15.37
CA ASN A 70 22.06 -6.33 14.57
C ASN A 70 22.70 -4.94 14.50
N LEU A 71 21.99 -3.90 14.96
CA LEU A 71 22.46 -2.53 14.96
C LEU A 71 22.94 -2.11 16.34
N SER A 72 24.13 -1.54 16.39
CA SER A 72 24.57 -0.76 17.55
C SER A 72 23.73 0.52 17.69
N GLU A 73 23.69 1.09 18.90
CA GLU A 73 22.99 2.35 19.15
C GLU A 73 23.47 3.50 18.25
N GLY A 74 24.78 3.58 17.98
CA GLY A 74 25.33 4.57 17.04
C GLY A 74 24.81 4.39 15.60
N GLN A 75 24.68 3.15 15.14
CA GLN A 75 24.13 2.86 13.80
C GLN A 75 22.64 3.17 13.71
N LYS A 76 21.86 2.88 14.77
CA LYS A 76 20.44 3.26 14.86
C LYS A 76 20.28 4.77 14.74
N GLN A 77 21.06 5.55 15.50
CA GLN A 77 21.02 7.01 15.46
C GLN A 77 21.36 7.57 14.06
N ALA A 78 22.40 7.02 13.41
CA ALA A 78 22.79 7.45 12.06
C ALA A 78 21.68 7.18 11.02
N LEU A 79 21.07 5.99 11.05
CA LEU A 79 19.96 5.64 10.15
C LEU A 79 18.75 6.57 10.38
N MET A 80 18.44 6.87 11.64
CA MET A 80 17.34 7.77 11.97
C MET A 80 17.56 9.20 11.49
N GLN A 81 18.78 9.72 11.58
CA GLN A 81 19.12 11.05 11.05
C GLN A 81 18.93 11.13 9.53
N ILE A 82 19.44 10.14 8.79
CA ILE A 82 19.30 10.08 7.33
C ILE A 82 17.83 9.94 6.93
N TYR A 83 17.09 9.09 7.64
CA TYR A 83 15.65 8.93 7.40
C TYR A 83 14.89 10.25 7.59
N GLN A 84 15.15 10.96 8.68
CA GLN A 84 14.51 12.24 8.98
C GLN A 84 14.84 13.31 7.94
N SER A 85 16.08 13.39 7.45
CA SER A 85 16.45 14.37 6.42
C SER A 85 15.66 14.15 5.13
N PHE A 86 15.48 12.90 4.70
CA PHE A 86 14.68 12.60 3.50
C PHE A 86 13.19 12.87 3.71
N VAL A 87 12.64 12.59 4.88
CA VAL A 87 11.24 12.88 5.17
C VAL A 87 10.99 14.38 5.15
N GLN A 88 11.88 15.18 5.75
CA GLN A 88 11.78 16.64 5.76
C GLN A 88 11.90 17.24 4.35
N GLU A 89 12.83 16.74 3.53
CA GLU A 89 13.02 17.21 2.16
C GLU A 89 11.80 16.94 1.27
N ASN A 90 11.06 15.87 1.54
CA ASN A 90 9.86 15.49 0.78
C ASN A 90 8.57 16.15 1.28
N GLN A 91 8.59 16.85 2.42
CA GLN A 91 7.44 17.64 2.83
C GLN A 91 7.35 18.87 1.94
N PRO A 92 6.19 19.12 1.27
CA PRO A 92 6.03 20.32 0.47
C PRO A 92 6.28 21.51 1.40
N GLN A 93 7.26 22.35 1.04
CA GLN A 93 7.49 23.60 1.75
C GLN A 93 6.16 24.36 1.76
N GLU A 94 5.51 24.44 2.91
CA GLU A 94 4.41 25.38 3.09
C GLU A 94 5.01 26.76 2.86
N GLU A 95 4.82 27.28 1.63
CA GLU A 95 5.07 28.66 1.28
C GLU A 95 4.27 29.51 2.25
N LYS A 96 4.95 30.02 3.28
CA LYS A 96 4.41 31.02 4.19
C LYS A 96 4.03 32.24 3.37
N SER A 97 2.74 32.36 3.07
CA SER A 97 2.11 33.57 2.53
C SER A 97 1.81 34.57 3.63
#